data_AF-F7FYT8-F1
#
_entry.id   AF-F7FYT8-F1
#
_cell.length_a   1.000
_cell.length_b   1.000
_cell.length_c   1.000
_cell.angle_alpha   90.00
_cell.angle_beta   90.00
_cell.angle_gamma   90.00
#
_symmetry.space_group_name_H-M   'P 1'
#
loop_
_entity.id
_entity.type
_entity.pdbx_description
1 polymer ?
#
loop_
_entity_poly.entity_id
_entity_poly.type
_entity_poly.pdbx_seq_one_letter_code
_entity_poly.pdbx_strand_id
1 'polypeptide(L)'
;MSGGYDLNLFASPPDCALLCSVCHGVLKRPVKLPCGHIFCKKCILTWLARQKTCPCCRKEVKRKLMVQVHKLRKTIGRLPVKCKNSQAGCCVTCPLSQRRIHLDSCPFELTPCPNAGCMARVQRAALVEHGRSCGHGRQQRCPLGCGATLTAVERESHNCYRELREAWGRRRAQGRALVSRLRHRMRRIHRATSLIRRQLTRLEAFLEEEEEEGADIPNINTEVARVAM
;
A
#
# COMPACT_ATOMS: atom_id res chain seq x y z
N MET A 1 8.43 24.14 4.42
CA MET A 1 9.49 24.17 5.46
C MET A 1 10.12 22.79 5.62
N SER A 2 11.29 22.56 5.01
CA SER A 2 11.98 21.26 4.99
C SER A 2 13.03 21.15 6.10
N GLY A 3 12.56 20.97 7.34
CA GLY A 3 13.40 20.86 8.55
C GLY A 3 12.83 19.90 9.60
N GLY A 4 13.37 19.98 10.83
CA GLY A 4 12.94 19.24 12.03
C GLY A 4 11.48 19.48 12.44
N TYR A 5 11.08 18.99 13.61
CA TYR A 5 9.76 19.33 14.17
C TYR A 5 9.79 20.73 14.81
N ASP A 6 8.69 21.47 14.64
CA ASP A 6 8.46 22.76 15.28
C ASP A 6 8.43 22.60 16.81
N LEU A 7 9.02 23.53 17.55
CA LEU A 7 9.05 23.53 19.01
C LEU A 7 7.66 23.74 19.62
N ASN A 8 6.82 24.56 18.98
CA ASN A 8 5.46 24.86 19.43
C ASN A 8 4.52 23.65 19.42
N LEU A 9 4.94 22.58 18.74
CA LEU A 9 4.21 21.31 18.73
C LEU A 9 4.29 20.59 20.09
N PHE A 10 5.39 20.76 20.83
CA PHE A 10 5.65 20.00 22.05
C PHE A 10 4.95 20.64 23.26
N ALA A 11 4.47 19.79 24.18
CA ALA A 11 3.77 20.26 25.36
C ALA A 11 4.71 20.96 26.36
N SER A 12 5.96 20.52 26.40
CA SER A 12 7.06 21.11 27.17
C SER A 12 8.27 21.36 26.27
N PRO A 13 9.16 22.31 26.63
CA PRO A 13 10.40 22.54 25.91
C PRO A 13 11.23 21.24 25.84
N PRO A 14 11.56 20.76 24.63
CA PRO A 14 12.38 19.57 24.47
C PRO A 14 13.85 19.87 24.81
N ASP A 15 14.56 18.85 25.31
CA ASP A 15 15.99 18.94 25.61
C ASP A 15 16.80 19.43 24.39
N CYS A 16 17.72 20.37 24.64
CA CYS A 16 18.67 20.90 23.66
C CYS A 16 19.43 19.80 22.90
N ALA A 17 19.72 18.66 23.54
CA ALA A 17 20.37 17.51 22.91
C ALA A 17 19.53 16.88 21.78
N LEU A 18 18.23 17.16 21.73
CA LEU A 18 17.31 16.69 20.70
C LEU A 18 17.10 17.71 19.57
N LEU A 19 17.77 18.86 19.62
CA LEU A 19 17.64 19.91 18.62
C LEU A 19 18.66 19.75 17.49
N CYS A 20 18.24 20.13 16.28
CA CYS A 20 19.11 20.11 15.12
C CYS A 20 19.77 21.49 14.93
N SER A 21 21.10 21.56 14.96
CA SER A 21 21.83 22.83 14.81
C SER A 21 21.70 23.51 13.43
N VAL A 22 21.09 22.85 12.43
CA VAL A 22 20.88 23.42 11.09
C VAL A 22 19.50 24.06 10.93
N CYS A 23 18.47 23.51 11.57
CA CYS A 23 17.09 24.01 11.43
C CYS A 23 16.48 24.47 12.76
N HIS A 24 17.23 24.35 13.85
CA HIS A 24 16.88 24.70 15.23
C HIS A 24 15.60 24.03 15.80
N GLY A 25 14.95 23.15 15.03
CA GLY A 25 13.83 22.32 15.48
C GLY A 25 14.27 20.95 16.03
N VAL A 26 13.33 20.22 16.63
CA VAL A 26 13.59 18.87 17.16
C VAL A 26 13.92 17.90 16.03
N LEU A 27 14.92 17.06 16.25
CA LEU A 27 15.48 16.15 15.27
C LEU A 27 14.43 15.24 14.61
N LYS A 28 14.24 15.41 13.30
CA LYS A 28 13.38 14.55 12.48
C LYS A 28 14.22 13.56 11.67
N ARG A 29 14.00 12.26 11.94
CA ARG A 29 14.81 11.16 11.39
C ARG A 29 16.31 11.43 11.62
N PRO A 30 16.77 11.41 12.89
CA PRO A 30 18.14 11.78 13.25
C PRO A 30 19.19 10.88 12.57
N VAL A 31 20.25 11.51 12.09
CA VAL A 31 21.41 10.88 11.45
C VAL A 31 22.66 11.35 12.16
N LYS A 32 23.48 10.40 12.62
CA LYS A 32 24.79 10.63 13.21
C LYS A 32 25.86 10.57 12.12
N LEU A 33 26.71 11.58 12.11
CA LEU A 33 27.90 11.64 11.25
C LEU A 33 29.08 10.90 11.90
N PRO A 34 30.12 10.53 11.13
CA PRO A 34 31.33 9.88 11.66
C PRO A 34 32.02 10.69 12.76
N CYS A 35 31.93 12.02 12.68
CA CYS A 35 32.46 12.93 13.69
C CYS A 35 31.63 13.00 15.00
N GLY A 36 30.52 12.29 15.10
CA GLY A 36 29.68 12.23 16.30
C GLY A 36 28.44 13.13 16.28
N HIS A 37 28.42 14.21 15.49
CA HIS A 37 27.31 15.16 15.44
C HIS A 37 26.04 14.58 14.80
N ILE A 38 24.87 15.04 15.27
CA ILE A 38 23.55 14.50 14.90
C ILE A 38 22.69 15.59 14.28
N PHE A 39 22.03 15.28 13.17
CA PHE A 39 21.19 16.21 12.42
C PHE A 39 19.91 15.55 11.91
N CYS A 40 18.92 16.35 11.49
CA CYS A 40 17.81 15.83 10.70
C CYS A 40 18.33 15.28 9.38
N LYS A 41 17.84 14.11 8.94
CA LYS A 41 18.23 13.50 7.65
C LYS A 41 18.14 14.48 6.49
N LYS A 42 17.04 15.24 6.38
CA LYS A 42 16.86 16.22 5.31
C LYS A 42 17.89 17.35 5.40
N CYS A 43 18.06 17.95 6.58
CA CYS A 43 18.98 19.06 6.78
C CYS A 43 20.42 18.70 6.40
N ILE A 44 20.93 17.56 6.88
CA ILE A 44 22.30 17.16 6.57
C ILE A 44 22.47 16.75 5.10
N LEU A 45 21.48 16.11 4.49
CA LEU A 45 21.55 15.80 3.05
C LEU A 45 21.57 17.06 2.19
N THR A 46 20.77 18.07 2.53
CA THR A 46 20.79 19.37 1.86
C THR A 46 22.13 20.07 2.04
N TRP A 47 22.71 20.05 3.24
CA TRP A 47 24.05 20.60 3.49
C TRP A 47 25.11 19.86 2.66
N LEU A 48 25.13 18.52 2.71
CA LEU A 48 26.08 17.68 1.98
C LEU A 48 25.89 17.70 0.45
N ALA A 49 24.84 18.31 -0.06
CA ALA A 49 24.71 18.61 -1.48
C ALA A 49 25.62 19.78 -1.88
N ARG A 50 25.83 20.74 -0.97
CA ARG A 50 26.65 21.95 -1.19
C ARG A 50 28.07 21.80 -0.65
N GLN A 51 28.23 21.24 0.54
CA GLN A 51 29.50 21.16 1.27
C GLN A 51 29.71 19.76 1.84
N LYS A 52 30.83 19.09 1.56
CA LYS A 52 31.09 17.69 2.01
C LYS A 52 31.60 17.58 3.45
N THR A 53 31.32 18.59 4.28
CA THR A 53 31.84 18.72 5.65
C THR A 53 30.71 18.76 6.67
N CYS A 54 31.05 18.46 7.92
CA CYS A 54 30.12 18.60 9.04
C CYS A 54 29.82 20.09 9.31
N PRO A 55 28.54 20.51 9.45
CA PRO A 55 28.19 21.89 9.81
C PRO A 55 28.80 22.38 11.13
N CYS A 56 29.02 21.49 12.10
CA CYS A 56 29.50 21.88 13.43
C CYS A 56 31.03 21.91 13.54
N CYS A 57 31.73 20.92 12.99
CA CYS A 57 33.18 20.74 13.20
C CYS A 57 34.02 20.73 11.92
N ARG A 58 33.39 20.95 10.76
CA ARG A 58 34.02 21.03 9.43
C ARG A 58 34.79 19.78 8.97
N LYS A 59 34.83 18.70 9.77
CA LYS A 59 35.38 17.39 9.36
C LYS A 59 34.67 16.86 8.12
N GLU A 60 35.42 16.21 7.23
CA GLU A 60 34.87 15.60 6.00
C GLU A 60 33.85 14.51 6.31
N VAL A 61 32.80 14.42 5.50
CA VAL A 61 31.68 13.50 5.70
C VAL A 61 31.45 12.68 4.44
N LYS A 62 31.78 11.39 4.53
CA LYS A 62 31.42 10.40 3.51
C LYS A 62 29.99 9.91 3.76
N ARG A 63 29.09 10.12 2.79
CA ARG A 63 27.65 9.79 2.93
C ARG A 63 27.39 8.33 3.33
N LYS A 64 28.24 7.39 2.89
CA LYS A 64 28.13 5.95 3.21
C LYS A 64 28.33 5.64 4.70
N LEU A 65 29.02 6.50 5.44
CA LEU A 65 29.33 6.31 6.86
C LEU A 65 28.31 6.98 7.80
N MET A 66 27.22 7.53 7.26
CA MET A 66 26.17 8.15 8.05
C MET A 66 25.24 7.09 8.65
N VAL A 67 25.00 7.15 9.95
CA VAL A 67 24.20 6.15 10.67
C VAL A 67 22.88 6.75 11.13
N GLN A 68 21.76 6.08 10.86
CA GLN A 68 20.46 6.49 11.39
C GLN A 68 20.35 6.13 12.87
N VAL A 69 20.00 7.10 13.72
CA VAL A 69 19.94 6.88 15.17
C VAL A 69 18.52 6.46 15.56
N HIS A 70 18.20 5.18 15.40
CA HIS A 70 16.85 4.65 15.67
C HIS A 70 16.41 4.85 17.13
N LYS A 71 17.32 4.74 18.10
CA LYS A 71 17.02 4.97 19.52
C LYS A 71 16.53 6.39 19.76
N LEU A 72 17.21 7.41 19.23
CA LEU A 72 16.77 8.81 19.32
C LEU A 72 15.44 9.04 18.61
N ARG A 73 15.22 8.42 17.45
CA ARG A 73 13.91 8.49 16.77
C ARG A 73 12.78 7.99 17.67
N LYS A 74 12.99 6.89 18.41
CA LYS A 74 12.01 6.34 19.36
C LYS A 74 11.83 7.26 20.57
N THR A 75 12.91 7.83 21.12
CA THR A 75 12.83 8.78 22.24
C THR A 75 12.04 10.03 21.87
N ILE A 76 12.37 10.66 20.73
CA ILE A 76 11.65 11.83 20.21
C ILE A 76 10.18 11.50 19.94
N GLY A 77 9.89 10.28 19.46
CA GLY A 77 8.53 9.80 19.25
C GLY A 77 7.68 9.69 20.52
N ARG A 78 8.30 9.55 21.70
CA ARG A 78 7.59 9.47 22.99
C ARG A 78 7.30 10.84 23.61
N LEU A 79 7.91 11.91 23.10
CA LEU A 79 7.70 13.24 23.64
C LEU A 79 6.23 13.67 23.48
N PRO A 80 5.64 14.31 24.51
CA PRO A 80 4.26 14.76 24.48
C PRO A 80 4.11 15.96 23.54
N VAL A 81 3.13 15.89 22.65
CA VAL A 81 2.79 16.96 21.70
C VAL A 81 1.32 17.33 21.82
N LYS A 82 1.04 18.63 21.70
CA LYS A 82 -0.32 19.16 21.67
C LYS A 82 -0.96 18.80 20.33
N CYS A 83 -2.25 18.52 20.33
CA CYS A 83 -2.99 18.36 19.07
C CYS A 83 -2.86 19.64 18.21
N LYS A 84 -2.73 19.48 16.89
CA LYS A 84 -2.70 20.62 15.96
C LYS A 84 -4.01 21.43 15.99
N ASN A 85 -5.11 20.79 16.39
CA ASN A 85 -6.44 21.38 16.51
C ASN A 85 -6.68 21.92 17.94
N SER A 86 -5.63 22.21 18.70
CA SER A 86 -5.76 22.76 20.06
C SER A 86 -6.50 24.10 20.09
N GLN A 87 -6.22 24.96 19.09
CA GLN A 87 -6.92 26.23 18.90
C GLN A 87 -8.42 26.05 18.61
N ALA A 88 -8.82 24.91 18.04
CA ALA A 88 -10.22 24.60 17.77
C ALA A 88 -10.95 24.00 18.98
N GLY A 89 -10.23 23.71 20.08
CA GLY A 89 -10.80 23.15 21.32
C GLY A 89 -10.25 21.77 21.71
N CYS A 90 -9.33 21.18 20.93
CA CYS A 90 -8.77 19.88 21.28
C CYS A 90 -7.70 19.98 22.39
N CYS A 91 -8.01 19.53 23.61
CA CYS A 91 -7.06 19.55 24.73
C CYS A 91 -6.10 18.35 24.78
N VAL A 92 -6.20 17.41 23.84
CA VAL A 92 -5.41 16.17 23.89
C VAL A 92 -3.93 16.44 23.67
N THR A 93 -3.13 15.98 24.62
CA THR A 93 -1.68 15.85 24.49
C THR A 93 -1.34 14.36 24.37
N CYS A 94 -0.56 13.98 23.37
CA CYS A 94 -0.22 12.57 23.11
C CYS A 94 1.24 12.42 22.64
N PRO A 95 1.82 11.22 22.67
CA PRO A 95 3.15 10.98 22.09
C PRO A 95 3.21 11.38 20.61
N LEU A 96 4.31 12.02 20.20
CA LEU A 96 4.52 12.41 18.79
C LEU A 96 4.32 11.26 17.79
N SER A 97 4.68 10.03 18.18
CA SER A 97 4.48 8.81 17.37
C SER A 97 3.00 8.47 17.17
N GLN A 98 2.14 8.75 18.15
CA GLN A 98 0.72 8.43 18.15
C GLN A 98 -0.16 9.57 17.61
N ARG A 99 0.45 10.73 17.31
CA ARG A 99 -0.27 11.90 16.79
C ARG A 99 -1.18 11.57 15.61
N ARG A 100 -0.76 10.69 14.69
CA ARG A 100 -1.60 10.31 13.55
C ARG A 100 -2.86 9.56 13.99
N ILE A 101 -2.71 8.59 14.89
CA ILE A 101 -3.81 7.79 15.44
C ILE A 101 -4.83 8.71 16.12
N HIS A 102 -4.36 9.68 16.91
CA HIS A 102 -5.26 10.68 17.50
C HIS A 102 -6.01 11.50 16.43
N LEU A 103 -5.33 12.00 15.38
CA LEU A 103 -5.99 12.76 14.32
C LEU A 103 -7.06 11.95 13.58
N ASP A 104 -6.85 10.65 13.44
CA ASP A 104 -7.81 9.73 12.83
C ASP A 104 -9.08 9.53 13.67
N SER A 105 -9.12 9.98 14.94
CA SER A 105 -10.31 9.99 15.81
C SER A 105 -10.63 11.35 16.46
N CYS A 106 -9.84 12.40 16.18
CA CYS A 106 -9.95 13.71 16.81
C CYS A 106 -11.32 14.37 16.48
N PRO A 107 -12.12 14.76 17.50
CA PRO A 107 -13.41 15.41 17.29
C PRO A 107 -13.33 16.73 16.51
N PHE A 108 -12.19 17.43 16.60
CA PHE A 108 -11.96 18.72 15.97
C PHE A 108 -11.24 18.62 14.62
N GLU A 109 -10.90 17.42 14.14
CA GLU A 109 -10.32 17.25 12.81
C GLU A 109 -11.36 17.55 11.73
N LEU A 110 -10.97 18.35 10.72
CA LEU A 110 -11.82 18.68 9.59
C LEU A 110 -11.90 17.53 8.59
N THR A 111 -13.05 16.88 8.57
CA THR A 111 -13.37 15.79 7.65
C THR A 111 -14.30 16.28 6.54
N PRO A 112 -14.14 15.79 5.29
CA PRO A 112 -15.11 16.06 4.25
C PRO A 112 -16.46 15.44 4.63
N CYS A 113 -17.55 16.08 4.22
CA CYS A 113 -18.88 15.50 4.35
C CYS A 113 -18.97 14.18 3.55
N PRO A 114 -19.52 13.09 4.12
CA PRO A 114 -19.67 11.82 3.41
C PRO A 114 -20.76 11.84 2.34
N ASN A 115 -21.61 12.86 2.31
CA ASN A 115 -22.70 12.99 1.34
C ASN A 115 -22.14 13.37 -0.03
N ALA A 116 -22.48 12.59 -1.06
CA ALA A 116 -22.02 12.85 -2.41
C ALA A 116 -22.49 14.23 -2.90
N GLY A 117 -21.58 14.99 -3.51
CA GLY A 117 -21.83 16.36 -3.96
C GLY A 117 -21.61 17.44 -2.90
N CYS A 118 -21.48 17.09 -1.61
CA CYS A 118 -21.19 18.08 -0.58
C CYS A 118 -19.67 18.36 -0.47
N MET A 119 -19.26 19.58 -0.84
CA MET A 119 -17.86 20.03 -0.68
C MET A 119 -17.52 20.56 0.72
N ALA A 120 -18.45 20.51 1.66
CA ALA A 120 -18.23 21.02 3.01
C ALA A 120 -17.17 20.20 3.74
N ARG A 121 -16.27 20.91 4.43
CA ARG A 121 -15.34 20.34 5.40
C ARG A 121 -15.75 20.81 6.78
N VAL A 122 -16.17 19.88 7.62
CA VAL A 122 -16.70 20.19 8.96
C VAL A 122 -15.88 19.45 10.00
N GLN A 123 -15.90 19.97 11.23
CA GLN A 123 -15.32 19.23 12.35
C GLN A 123 -16.04 17.90 12.52
N ARG A 124 -15.29 16.84 12.80
CA ARG A 124 -15.86 15.50 12.99
C ARG A 124 -17.01 15.47 14.01
N ALA A 125 -16.88 16.20 15.12
CA ALA A 125 -17.93 16.32 16.13
C ALA A 125 -19.21 16.98 15.60
N ALA A 126 -19.06 17.99 14.72
CA ALA A 126 -20.16 18.72 14.11
C ALA A 126 -20.79 17.98 12.91
N LEU A 127 -20.27 16.82 12.53
CA LEU A 127 -20.74 16.10 11.34
C LEU A 127 -22.20 15.63 11.47
N VAL A 128 -22.63 15.25 12.68
CA VAL A 128 -24.01 14.84 12.94
C VAL A 128 -24.97 16.02 12.76
N GLU A 129 -24.62 17.17 13.32
CA GLU A 129 -25.41 18.39 13.20
C GLU A 129 -25.46 18.89 11.75
N HIS A 130 -24.30 18.94 11.08
CA HIS A 130 -24.23 19.20 9.64
C HIS A 130 -25.10 18.23 8.85
N GLY A 131 -25.08 16.93 9.18
CA GLY A 131 -25.88 15.91 8.49
C GLY A 131 -27.39 16.19 8.52
N ARG A 132 -27.91 16.81 9.59
CA ARG A 132 -29.33 17.17 9.73
C ARG A 132 -29.75 18.32 8.80
N SER A 133 -28.83 19.24 8.52
CA SER A 133 -29.06 20.42 7.67
C SER A 133 -28.39 20.33 6.29
N CYS A 134 -27.67 19.24 6.01
CA CYS A 134 -26.95 19.06 4.76
C CYS A 134 -27.93 18.91 3.61
N GLY A 135 -27.91 19.87 2.66
CA GLY A 135 -28.73 19.81 1.44
C GLY A 135 -28.49 18.55 0.60
N HIS A 136 -27.33 17.89 0.76
CA HIS A 136 -26.96 16.64 0.10
C HIS A 136 -27.29 15.38 0.95
N GLY A 137 -27.70 15.54 2.21
CA GLY A 137 -27.97 14.45 3.17
C GLY A 137 -29.28 13.68 2.95
N ARG A 138 -30.07 14.06 1.94
CA ARG A 138 -31.32 13.37 1.56
C ARG A 138 -31.11 12.24 0.56
N GLN A 139 -29.88 11.82 0.32
CA GLN A 139 -29.60 10.63 -0.47
C GLN A 139 -29.83 9.37 0.37
N GLN A 140 -30.99 8.76 0.21
CA GLN A 140 -31.41 7.57 0.94
C GLN A 140 -31.36 6.35 0.01
N ARG A 141 -31.07 5.17 0.57
CA ARG A 141 -31.25 3.92 -0.19
C ARG A 141 -32.73 3.77 -0.53
N CYS A 142 -33.00 3.20 -1.71
CA CYS A 142 -34.36 2.86 -2.08
C CYS A 142 -34.99 1.95 -1.01
N PRO A 143 -36.13 2.34 -0.40
CA PRO A 143 -36.75 1.59 0.69
C PRO A 143 -37.25 0.21 0.25
N LEU A 144 -37.48 0.02 -1.06
CA LEU A 144 -37.86 -1.25 -1.66
C LEU A 144 -36.66 -2.18 -1.92
N GLY A 145 -35.44 -1.78 -1.56
CA GLY A 145 -34.28 -2.67 -1.51
C GLY A 145 -33.54 -2.90 -2.83
N CYS A 146 -33.79 -2.12 -3.89
CA CYS A 146 -33.04 -2.26 -5.16
C CYS A 146 -31.56 -1.85 -5.05
N GLY A 147 -31.17 -1.16 -3.97
CA GLY A 147 -29.79 -0.71 -3.73
C GLY A 147 -29.43 0.62 -4.37
N ALA A 148 -30.34 1.27 -5.11
CA ALA A 148 -30.13 2.62 -5.62
C ALA A 148 -30.09 3.65 -4.47
N THR A 149 -29.20 4.64 -4.60
CA THR A 149 -29.11 5.78 -3.69
C THR A 149 -29.79 6.97 -4.35
N LEU A 150 -30.85 7.49 -3.74
CA LEU A 150 -31.76 8.46 -4.37
C LEU A 150 -31.88 9.69 -3.49
N THR A 151 -31.79 10.87 -4.12
CA THR A 151 -32.24 12.13 -3.52
C THR A 151 -33.76 12.15 -3.33
N ALA A 152 -34.26 13.16 -2.60
CA ALA A 152 -35.71 13.33 -2.40
C ALA A 152 -36.47 13.46 -3.73
N VAL A 153 -35.91 14.19 -4.71
CA VAL A 153 -36.51 14.38 -6.05
C VAL A 153 -36.45 13.09 -6.87
N GLU A 154 -35.29 12.42 -6.88
CA GLU A 154 -35.14 11.16 -7.64
C GLU A 154 -36.07 10.06 -7.13
N ARG A 155 -36.37 10.04 -5.81
CA ARG A 155 -37.31 9.08 -5.22
C ARG A 155 -38.70 9.15 -5.86
N GLU A 156 -39.20 10.33 -6.17
CA GLU A 156 -40.54 10.49 -6.77
C GLU A 156 -40.61 9.86 -8.16
N SER A 157 -39.54 9.97 -8.94
CA SER A 157 -39.42 9.38 -10.28
C SER A 157 -38.80 7.98 -10.32
N HIS A 158 -38.46 7.39 -9.16
CA HIS A 158 -37.66 6.16 -9.13
C HIS A 158 -38.49 4.91 -9.42
N ASN A 159 -38.12 4.19 -10.49
CA ASN A 159 -38.69 2.88 -10.81
C ASN A 159 -37.79 1.74 -10.30
N CYS A 160 -38.09 1.25 -9.10
CA CYS A 160 -37.37 0.16 -8.43
C CYS A 160 -37.32 -1.12 -9.27
N TYR A 161 -38.42 -1.46 -9.96
CA TYR A 161 -38.51 -2.66 -10.77
C TYR A 161 -37.56 -2.61 -11.99
N ARG A 162 -37.45 -1.45 -12.66
CA ARG A 162 -36.54 -1.26 -13.79
C ARG A 162 -35.09 -1.48 -13.36
N GLU A 163 -34.67 -0.85 -12.26
CA GLU A 163 -33.31 -1.01 -11.72
C GLU A 163 -32.97 -2.46 -11.37
N LEU A 164 -33.89 -3.16 -10.70
CA LEU A 164 -33.73 -4.58 -10.38
C LEU A 164 -33.64 -5.46 -11.63
N ARG A 165 -34.50 -5.19 -12.63
CA ARG A 165 -34.52 -5.94 -13.90
C ARG A 165 -33.23 -5.76 -14.69
N GLU A 166 -32.72 -4.54 -14.76
CA GLU A 166 -31.43 -4.26 -15.40
C GLU A 166 -30.26 -4.88 -14.63
N ALA A 167 -30.24 -4.77 -13.31
CA ALA A 167 -29.21 -5.38 -12.47
C ALA A 167 -29.19 -6.91 -12.63
N TRP A 168 -30.37 -7.55 -12.68
CA TRP A 168 -30.48 -8.97 -12.98
C TRP A 168 -30.01 -9.31 -14.39
N GLY A 169 -30.36 -8.48 -15.39
CA GLY A 169 -29.88 -8.59 -16.76
C GLY A 169 -28.36 -8.55 -16.86
N ARG A 170 -27.72 -7.58 -16.19
CA ARG A 170 -26.25 -7.44 -16.11
C ARG A 170 -25.60 -8.67 -15.48
N ARG A 171 -26.10 -9.13 -14.32
CA ARG A 171 -25.58 -10.32 -13.63
C ARG A 171 -25.71 -11.58 -14.49
N ARG A 172 -26.85 -11.76 -15.16
CA ARG A 172 -27.11 -12.90 -16.04
C ARG A 172 -26.21 -12.87 -17.28
N ALA A 173 -25.99 -11.69 -17.87
CA ALA A 173 -25.05 -11.52 -18.99
C ALA A 173 -23.61 -11.83 -18.57
N GLN A 174 -23.17 -11.34 -17.40
CA GLN A 174 -21.83 -11.62 -16.86
C GLN A 174 -21.63 -13.11 -16.58
N GLY A 175 -22.63 -13.79 -16.00
CA GLY A 175 -22.61 -15.23 -15.77
C GLY A 175 -22.49 -16.02 -17.07
N ARG A 176 -23.30 -15.69 -18.09
CA ARG A 176 -23.19 -16.34 -19.42
C ARG A 176 -21.83 -16.13 -20.06
N ALA A 177 -21.30 -14.91 -20.00
CA ALA A 177 -19.98 -14.61 -20.55
C ALA A 177 -18.87 -15.40 -19.83
N LEU A 178 -18.95 -15.53 -18.50
CA LEU A 178 -18.02 -16.35 -17.72
C LEU A 178 -18.08 -17.83 -18.12
N VAL A 179 -19.28 -18.40 -18.19
CA VAL A 179 -19.48 -19.80 -18.60
C VAL A 179 -18.95 -20.04 -20.02
N SER A 180 -19.20 -19.12 -20.96
CA SER A 180 -18.68 -19.22 -22.33
C SER A 180 -17.14 -19.25 -22.35
N ARG A 181 -16.48 -18.36 -21.58
CA ARG A 181 -15.02 -18.34 -21.43
C ARG A 181 -14.48 -19.65 -20.85
N LEU A 182 -15.13 -20.17 -19.80
CA LEU A 182 -14.73 -21.44 -19.17
C LEU A 182 -14.87 -22.62 -20.13
N ARG A 183 -15.97 -22.70 -20.88
CA ARG A 183 -16.17 -23.73 -21.92
C ARG A 183 -15.11 -23.66 -23.01
N HIS A 184 -14.77 -22.44 -23.46
CA HIS A 184 -13.71 -22.28 -24.45
C HIS A 184 -12.34 -22.74 -23.90
N ARG A 185 -12.02 -22.39 -22.64
CA ARG A 185 -10.80 -22.86 -21.97
C ARG A 185 -10.77 -24.38 -21.83
N MET A 186 -11.88 -25.00 -21.43
CA MET A 186 -12.01 -26.45 -21.33
C MET A 186 -11.77 -27.13 -22.68
N ARG A 187 -12.36 -26.62 -23.77
CA ARG A 187 -12.12 -27.15 -25.13
C ARG A 187 -10.64 -27.07 -25.54
N ARG A 188 -9.95 -25.97 -25.20
CA ARG A 188 -8.51 -25.83 -25.49
C ARG A 188 -7.69 -26.86 -24.73
N ILE A 189 -7.97 -27.05 -23.44
CA ILE A 189 -7.31 -28.06 -22.61
C ILE A 189 -7.56 -29.45 -23.19
N HIS A 190 -8.81 -29.81 -23.46
CA HIS A 190 -9.15 -31.12 -24.02
C HIS A 190 -8.42 -31.41 -25.35
N ARG A 191 -8.35 -30.41 -26.26
CA ARG A 191 -7.58 -30.52 -27.50
C ARG A 191 -6.09 -30.73 -27.24
N ALA A 192 -5.48 -29.94 -26.35
CA ALA A 192 -4.08 -30.08 -25.99
C ALA A 192 -3.79 -31.46 -25.38
N THR A 193 -4.63 -31.92 -24.44
CA THR A 193 -4.51 -33.25 -23.84
C THR A 193 -4.66 -34.37 -24.87
N SER A 194 -5.58 -34.24 -25.83
CA SER A 194 -5.72 -35.22 -26.91
C SER A 194 -4.51 -35.25 -27.85
N LEU A 195 -3.86 -34.11 -28.11
CA LEU A 195 -2.66 -34.05 -28.93
C LEU A 195 -1.47 -34.68 -28.22
N ILE A 196 -1.27 -34.34 -26.94
CA ILE A 196 -0.21 -34.94 -26.11
C ILE A 196 -0.39 -36.45 -26.04
N ARG A 197 -1.62 -36.94 -25.81
CA ARG A 197 -1.91 -38.37 -25.78
C ARG A 197 -1.54 -39.06 -27.10
N ARG A 198 -1.88 -38.47 -28.25
CA ARG A 198 -1.51 -39.01 -29.57
C ARG A 198 0.01 -39.00 -29.80
N GLN A 199 0.73 -37.99 -29.33
CA GLN A 199 2.18 -37.93 -29.43
C GLN A 199 2.86 -39.00 -28.57
N LEU A 200 2.36 -39.23 -27.35
CA LEU A 200 2.87 -40.29 -26.47
C LEU A 200 2.71 -41.67 -27.11
N THR A 201 1.51 -42.00 -27.62
CA THR A 201 1.28 -43.28 -28.32
C THR A 201 2.17 -43.46 -29.55
N ARG A 202 2.48 -42.39 -30.28
CA ARG A 202 3.39 -42.46 -31.43
C ARG A 202 4.85 -42.67 -31.00
N LEU A 203 5.28 -42.04 -29.91
CA LEU A 203 6.61 -42.26 -29.35
C LEU A 203 6.76 -43.68 -28.78
N GLU A 204 5.72 -44.20 -28.12
CA GLU A 204 5.66 -45.60 -27.66
C GLU A 204 5.87 -46.56 -28.85
N ALA A 205 5.13 -46.38 -29.95
CA ALA A 205 5.31 -47.20 -31.16
C ALA A 205 6.71 -47.07 -31.80
N PHE A 206 7.30 -45.87 -31.82
CA PHE A 206 8.68 -45.69 -32.33
C PHE A 206 9.73 -46.41 -31.47
N LEU A 207 9.57 -46.39 -30.15
CA LEU A 207 10.50 -47.08 -29.24
C LEU A 207 10.38 -48.60 -29.36
N GLU A 208 9.17 -49.11 -29.59
CA GLU A 208 8.93 -50.55 -29.87
C GLU A 208 9.59 -50.98 -31.19
N GLU A 209 9.56 -50.14 -32.25
CA GLU A 209 10.24 -50.41 -33.54
C GLU A 209 11.78 -50.42 -33.43
N GLU A 210 12.38 -49.53 -32.61
CA GLU A 210 13.85 -49.49 -32.39
C GLU A 210 14.37 -50.69 -31.58
N GLU A 211 13.56 -51.24 -30.65
CA GLU A 211 13.90 -52.47 -29.92
C GLU A 211 13.90 -53.70 -30.83
N GLU A 212 13.00 -53.76 -31.81
CA GLU A 212 12.97 -54.85 -32.81
C GLU A 212 14.15 -54.77 -33.80
N GLU A 213 14.53 -53.57 -34.29
CA GLU A 213 15.70 -53.41 -35.18
C GLU A 213 17.05 -53.58 -34.46
N GLY A 214 17.14 -53.23 -33.17
CA GLY A 214 18.37 -53.38 -32.37
C GLY A 214 18.65 -54.82 -31.90
N ALA A 215 17.66 -55.70 -31.90
CA ALA A 215 17.79 -57.08 -31.45
C ALA A 215 18.51 -58.00 -32.47
N ASP A 216 18.64 -57.58 -33.73
CA ASP A 216 19.27 -58.35 -34.81
C ASP A 216 20.73 -57.97 -35.09
N ILE A 217 21.38 -57.18 -34.22
CA ILE A 217 22.81 -56.85 -34.35
C ILE A 217 23.66 -57.92 -33.64
N PRO A 218 24.40 -58.80 -34.36
CA PRO A 218 25.22 -59.81 -33.72
C PRO A 218 26.43 -59.18 -33.01
N ASN A 219 26.64 -59.56 -31.75
CA ASN A 219 27.70 -59.02 -30.87
C ASN A 219 29.10 -59.52 -31.28
N ILE A 220 29.97 -58.61 -31.73
CA ILE A 220 31.33 -58.91 -32.24
C ILE A 220 32.44 -58.69 -31.18
N ASN A 221 32.16 -58.60 -29.88
CA ASN A 221 33.20 -58.21 -28.90
C ASN A 221 33.28 -59.08 -27.62
N THR A 222 33.28 -60.40 -27.77
CA THR A 222 33.71 -61.35 -26.71
C THR A 222 35.17 -61.77 -26.78
N GLU A 223 36.03 -61.10 -27.56
CA GLU A 223 37.39 -61.60 -27.84
C GLU A 223 38.57 -60.66 -27.56
N VAL A 224 38.41 -59.58 -26.79
CA VAL A 224 39.55 -58.68 -26.45
C VAL A 224 39.84 -58.56 -24.93
N ALA A 225 39.08 -59.24 -24.07
CA ALA A 225 39.31 -59.20 -22.62
C ALA A 225 40.34 -60.25 -22.12
N ARG A 226 41.39 -60.56 -22.89
CA ARG A 226 42.44 -61.52 -22.49
C ARG A 226 43.90 -61.12 -22.70
N VAL A 227 44.21 -59.87 -23.07
CA VAL A 227 45.61 -59.39 -23.10
C VAL A 227 45.71 -57.94 -22.63
N ALA A 228 45.63 -57.71 -21.32
CA ALA A 228 46.31 -56.61 -20.62
C ALA A 228 46.07 -56.71 -19.10
N MET A 229 47.19 -56.87 -18.37
CA MET A 229 47.37 -56.96 -16.91
C MET A 229 47.25 -58.36 -16.28
#